data_AF-A0A843C208-F1
#
_entry.id   AF-A0A843C208-F1
#
_cell.length_a   1.000
_cell.length_b   1.000
_cell.length_c   1.000
_cell.angle_alpha   90.00
_cell.angle_beta   90.00
_cell.angle_gamma   90.00
#
_symmetry.space_group_name_H-M   'P 1'
#
loop_
_entity.id
_entity.type
_entity.pdbx_description
1 polymer ?
#
loop_
_entity_poly.entity_id
_entity_poly.type
_entity_poly.pdbx_seq_one_letter_code
_entity_poly.pdbx_strand_id
1 'polypeptide(L)'
;MSRYIIRRLLYLIPLFLGILIIVFVATRISGDPVRLMTGLNPHITEEAKNNLIRYYGLDQPLYAQFFIYLSQLFQGNLGNSYVIRGGLEVTTLIGDYIGPTILLQASSMLFALIIAIPVGIISAKKRYSKLDVTVTTTSLLGTCIPVFYMGIIAILIFGYFLGWFPAGGLITQISETRGYFLGNQTMDILWHMTIPTAVLTFAILAPIVLLIRSSMLEVLKQDYILAARASGLSERVVIYKHALRNALIPVVTWVGIYFGGMLAGAPITETVFNWPGVGRLFVQATNRLDFPVIMGITVIITIMTLFFNLITDLTYGYIDPRISVE
;
A
#
# COMPACT_ATOMS: atom_id res chain seq x y z
N MET A 1 -7.33 -24.24 -16.07
CA MET A 1 -6.48 -23.70 -14.97
C MET A 1 -5.00 -23.57 -15.33
N SER A 2 -4.25 -24.63 -15.67
CA SER A 2 -2.81 -24.51 -15.99
C SER A 2 -2.51 -23.59 -17.19
N ARG A 3 -3.24 -23.74 -18.30
CA ARG A 3 -3.12 -22.86 -19.48
C ARG A 3 -3.44 -21.40 -19.17
N TYR A 4 -4.42 -21.15 -18.32
CA TYR A 4 -4.81 -19.81 -17.86
C TYR A 4 -3.71 -19.16 -17.00
N ILE A 5 -3.12 -19.92 -16.07
CA ILE A 5 -2.01 -19.45 -15.23
C ILE A 5 -0.79 -19.13 -16.09
N ILE A 6 -0.41 -20.02 -17.02
CA ILE A 6 0.73 -19.79 -17.93
C ILE A 6 0.52 -18.53 -18.77
N ARG A 7 -0.67 -18.37 -19.36
CA ARG A 7 -1.01 -17.20 -20.16
C ARG A 7 -0.91 -15.91 -19.34
N ARG A 8 -1.39 -15.91 -18.10
CA ARG A 8 -1.25 -14.77 -17.19
C ARG A 8 0.20 -14.49 -16.83
N LEU A 9 1.00 -15.50 -16.47
CA LEU A 9 2.43 -15.33 -16.19
C LEU A 9 3.17 -14.72 -17.38
N LEU A 10 2.83 -15.11 -18.61
CA LEU A 10 3.41 -14.52 -19.81
C LEU A 10 3.02 -13.04 -19.98
N TYR A 11 1.83 -12.62 -19.58
CA TYR A 11 1.43 -11.20 -19.58
C TYR A 11 2.12 -10.37 -18.48
N LEU A 12 2.54 -11.01 -17.38
CA LEU A 12 3.27 -10.32 -16.30
C LEU A 12 4.66 -9.85 -16.74
N ILE A 13 5.32 -10.57 -17.64
CA ILE A 13 6.67 -10.24 -18.12
C ILE A 13 6.72 -8.88 -18.85
N PRO A 14 5.94 -8.63 -19.93
CA PRO A 14 5.98 -7.34 -20.61
C PRO A 14 5.48 -6.21 -19.72
N LEU A 15 4.54 -6.48 -18.79
CA LEU A 15 4.07 -5.49 -17.82
C LEU A 15 5.19 -5.09 -16.85
N PHE A 16 5.90 -6.07 -16.28
CA PHE A 16 7.04 -5.85 -15.40
C PHE A 16 8.15 -5.05 -16.09
N LEU A 17 8.54 -5.46 -17.30
CA LEU A 17 9.54 -4.76 -18.10
C LEU A 17 9.09 -3.34 -18.47
N GLY A 18 7.81 -3.15 -18.82
CA GLY A 18 7.24 -1.84 -19.11
C GLY A 18 7.35 -0.89 -17.91
N ILE A 19 6.99 -1.35 -16.71
CA ILE A 19 7.13 -0.57 -15.48
C ILE A 19 8.59 -0.21 -15.21
N LEU A 20 9.51 -1.17 -15.36
CA LEU A 20 10.94 -0.92 -15.19
C LEU A 20 11.46 0.12 -16.17
N ILE A 21 11.10 0.05 -17.44
CA ILE A 21 11.53 1.03 -18.46
C ILE A 21 11.01 2.42 -18.09
N ILE A 22 9.73 2.53 -17.74
CA ILE A 22 9.12 3.82 -17.38
C ILE A 22 9.83 4.45 -16.18
N VAL A 23 10.00 3.69 -15.09
CA VAL A 23 10.65 4.21 -13.88
C VAL A 23 12.14 4.47 -14.10
N PHE A 24 12.80 3.62 -14.90
CA PHE A 24 14.19 3.83 -15.29
C PHE A 24 14.36 5.14 -16.06
N VAL A 25 13.55 5.39 -17.07
CA VAL A 25 13.62 6.64 -17.84
C VAL A 25 13.24 7.84 -16.97
N ALA A 26 12.18 7.74 -16.17
CA ALA A 26 11.73 8.82 -15.29
C ALA A 26 12.83 9.24 -14.29
N THR A 27 13.50 8.29 -13.66
CA THR A 27 14.62 8.59 -12.74
C THR A 27 15.77 9.31 -13.45
N ARG A 28 16.13 8.90 -14.67
CA ARG A 28 17.24 9.48 -15.44
C ARG A 28 16.94 10.88 -15.98
N ILE A 29 15.66 11.20 -16.22
CA ILE A 29 15.21 12.54 -16.60
C ILE A 29 15.13 13.47 -15.36
N SER A 30 15.01 12.93 -14.15
CA SER A 30 14.79 13.71 -12.93
C SER A 30 16.01 14.54 -12.48
N GLY A 31 17.22 14.28 -13.01
CA GLY A 31 18.41 15.08 -12.76
C GLY A 31 19.68 14.26 -12.56
N ASP A 32 20.75 14.94 -12.15
CA ASP A 32 22.05 14.31 -11.86
C ASP A 32 22.18 14.02 -10.35
N PRO A 33 22.24 12.73 -9.95
CA PRO A 33 22.36 12.35 -8.54
C PRO A 33 23.73 12.74 -7.96
N VAL A 34 24.82 12.69 -8.74
CA VAL A 34 26.16 13.05 -8.27
C VAL A 34 26.22 14.53 -7.92
N ARG A 35 25.55 15.37 -8.72
CA ARG A 35 25.41 16.80 -8.40
C ARG A 35 24.68 17.05 -7.08
N LEU A 36 23.62 16.29 -6.77
CA LEU A 36 22.92 16.42 -5.48
C LEU A 36 23.76 15.95 -4.29
N MET A 37 24.52 14.86 -4.46
CA MET A 37 25.41 14.34 -3.42
C MET A 37 26.56 15.31 -3.11
N THR A 38 27.14 15.89 -4.15
CA THR A 38 28.35 16.71 -4.03
C THR A 38 28.05 18.20 -3.85
N GLY A 39 26.85 18.65 -4.21
CA GLY A 39 26.46 20.05 -4.17
C GLY A 39 26.42 20.68 -2.76
N LEU A 40 26.36 19.87 -1.71
CA LEU A 40 26.41 20.33 -0.31
C LEU A 40 27.84 20.43 0.25
N ASN A 41 28.84 19.90 -0.46
CA ASN A 41 30.24 19.91 0.00
C ASN A 41 31.14 20.69 -0.98
N PRO A 42 31.50 21.95 -0.66
CA PRO A 42 32.29 22.80 -1.54
C PRO A 42 33.74 22.32 -1.71
N HIS A 43 34.20 21.32 -0.94
CA HIS A 43 35.55 20.76 -1.04
C HIS A 43 35.69 19.63 -2.06
N ILE A 44 34.60 19.21 -2.71
CA ILE A 44 34.65 18.13 -3.71
C ILE A 44 35.11 18.71 -5.05
N THR A 45 36.27 18.24 -5.51
CA THR A 45 36.85 18.63 -6.81
C THR A 45 36.01 18.09 -7.98
N GLU A 46 36.07 18.78 -9.13
CA GLU A 46 35.42 18.31 -10.36
C GLU A 46 35.93 16.94 -10.82
N GLU A 47 37.20 16.63 -10.54
CA GLU A 47 37.77 15.31 -10.81
C GLU A 47 37.10 14.21 -9.97
N ALA A 48 36.85 14.46 -8.68
CA ALA A 48 36.14 13.53 -7.81
C ALA A 48 34.69 13.31 -8.29
N LYS A 49 34.01 14.36 -8.79
CA LYS A 49 32.67 14.23 -9.39
C LYS A 49 32.68 13.34 -10.63
N ASN A 50 33.62 13.55 -11.55
CA ASN A 50 33.75 12.74 -12.76
C ASN A 50 34.06 11.27 -12.43
N ASN A 51 34.87 11.02 -11.39
CA ASN A 51 35.13 9.66 -10.91
C ASN A 51 33.87 8.98 -10.36
N LEU A 52 33.00 9.71 -9.65
CA LEU A 52 31.71 9.19 -9.18
C LEU A 52 30.76 8.89 -10.34
N ILE A 53 30.68 9.77 -11.34
CA ILE A 53 29.85 9.55 -12.54
C ILE A 53 30.26 8.25 -13.24
N ARG A 54 31.56 8.05 -13.45
CA ARG A 54 32.09 6.81 -14.05
C ARG A 54 31.86 5.59 -13.17
N TYR A 55 32.06 5.73 -11.86
CA TYR A 55 31.86 4.64 -10.90
C TYR A 55 30.42 4.11 -10.92
N TYR A 56 29.44 5.01 -11.01
CA TYR A 56 28.03 4.64 -11.14
C TYR A 56 27.58 4.36 -12.59
N GLY A 57 28.48 4.45 -13.57
CA GLY A 57 28.19 4.24 -14.99
C GLY A 57 27.20 5.24 -15.58
N LEU A 58 27.08 6.42 -14.98
CA LEU A 58 26.13 7.47 -15.38
C LEU A 58 26.55 8.17 -16.68
N ASP A 59 27.81 8.02 -17.09
CA ASP A 59 28.37 8.48 -18.36
C ASP A 59 28.03 7.58 -19.55
N GLN A 60 27.55 6.36 -19.30
CA GLN A 60 27.20 5.42 -20.37
C GLN A 60 25.87 5.80 -21.04
N PRO A 61 25.67 5.40 -22.31
CA PRO A 61 24.37 5.55 -22.97
C PRO A 61 23.23 4.90 -22.16
N LEU A 62 22.04 5.51 -22.18
CA LEU A 62 20.88 5.07 -21.37
C LEU A 62 20.53 3.59 -21.56
N TYR A 63 20.63 3.08 -22.79
CA TYR A 63 20.37 1.67 -23.08
C TYR A 63 21.38 0.75 -22.36
N ALA A 64 22.66 1.11 -22.32
CA ALA A 64 23.70 0.33 -21.67
C ALA A 64 23.48 0.29 -20.15
N GLN A 65 23.17 1.45 -19.55
CA GLN A 65 22.80 1.54 -18.14
C GLN A 65 21.59 0.65 -17.80
N PHE A 66 20.58 0.61 -18.68
CA PHE A 66 19.41 -0.24 -18.49
C PHE A 66 19.73 -1.73 -18.55
N PHE A 67 20.53 -2.18 -19.52
CA PHE A 67 20.92 -3.58 -19.62
C PHE A 67 21.83 -4.03 -18.47
N ILE A 68 22.72 -3.17 -17.99
CA ILE A 68 23.52 -3.44 -16.78
C ILE A 68 22.62 -3.61 -15.57
N TYR A 69 21.68 -2.68 -15.36
CA TYR A 69 20.71 -2.76 -14.27
C TYR A 69 19.88 -4.05 -14.35
N LEU A 70 19.38 -4.39 -15.54
CA LEU A 70 18.59 -5.59 -15.75
C LEU A 70 19.40 -6.87 -15.47
N SER A 71 20.67 -6.91 -15.89
CA SER A 71 21.58 -8.03 -15.59
C SER A 71 21.81 -8.20 -14.09
N GLN A 72 22.05 -7.09 -13.37
CA GLN A 72 22.22 -7.12 -11.91
C GLN A 72 20.95 -7.58 -11.20
N LEU A 73 19.80 -7.06 -11.64
CA LEU A 73 18.49 -7.43 -11.11
C LEU A 73 18.21 -8.94 -11.24
N PHE A 74 18.50 -9.55 -12.38
CA PHE A 74 18.33 -11.00 -12.57
C PHE A 74 19.28 -11.85 -11.73
N GLN A 75 20.38 -11.27 -11.23
CA GLN A 75 21.29 -11.91 -10.27
C GLN A 75 20.86 -11.66 -8.82
N GLY A 76 19.74 -10.96 -8.58
CA GLY A 76 19.24 -10.60 -7.26
C GLY A 76 19.93 -9.37 -6.65
N ASN A 77 20.74 -8.65 -7.42
CA ASN A 77 21.42 -7.45 -6.97
C ASN A 77 20.63 -6.20 -7.36
N LEU A 78 20.06 -5.50 -6.37
CA LEU A 78 19.33 -4.23 -6.57
C LEU A 78 20.25 -2.99 -6.58
N GLY A 79 21.56 -3.21 -6.43
CA GLY A 79 22.55 -2.17 -6.27
C GLY A 79 22.67 -1.68 -4.82
N ASN A 80 23.50 -0.66 -4.67
CA ASN A 80 23.74 0.03 -3.41
C ASN A 80 23.11 1.41 -3.48
N SER A 81 22.57 1.87 -2.36
CA SER A 81 22.12 3.25 -2.24
C SER A 81 23.26 4.20 -2.57
N TYR A 82 22.93 5.36 -3.12
CA TYR A 82 23.95 6.39 -3.33
C TYR A 82 24.19 7.26 -2.10
N VAL A 83 23.15 7.51 -1.28
CA VAL A 83 23.22 8.51 -0.20
C VAL A 83 22.77 7.96 1.15
N ILE A 84 21.84 7.02 1.16
CA ILE A 84 21.19 6.54 2.38
C ILE A 84 22.12 5.55 3.09
N ARG A 85 22.36 5.80 4.38
CA ARG A 85 23.20 4.98 5.27
C ARG A 85 24.58 4.65 4.69
N GLY A 86 25.21 5.60 4.00
CA GLY A 86 26.58 5.45 3.50
C GLY A 86 26.73 4.46 2.34
N GLY A 87 25.66 4.23 1.58
CA GLY A 87 25.67 3.36 0.41
C GLY A 87 25.43 1.88 0.73
N LEU A 88 24.56 1.63 1.71
CA LEU A 88 24.13 0.29 2.07
C LEU A 88 23.39 -0.40 0.90
N GLU A 89 23.45 -1.72 0.87
CA GLU A 89 22.72 -2.55 -0.09
C GLU A 89 21.21 -2.27 -0.05
N VAL A 90 20.60 -2.09 -1.23
CA VAL A 90 19.18 -1.74 -1.35
C VAL A 90 18.27 -2.85 -0.81
N THR A 91 18.66 -4.11 -0.96
CA THR A 91 17.94 -5.27 -0.41
C THR A 91 17.82 -5.20 1.11
N THR A 92 18.93 -4.92 1.80
CA THR A 92 19.00 -4.74 3.25
C THR A 92 18.20 -3.51 3.69
N LEU A 93 18.35 -2.39 2.98
CA LEU A 93 17.55 -1.19 3.24
C LEU A 93 16.05 -1.46 3.13
N ILE A 94 15.58 -2.18 2.12
CA ILE A 94 14.14 -2.46 2.00
C ILE A 94 13.69 -3.44 3.09
N GLY A 95 14.49 -4.45 3.43
CA GLY A 95 14.21 -5.41 4.50
C GLY A 95 13.96 -4.75 5.86
N ASP A 96 14.68 -3.68 6.18
CA ASP A 96 14.51 -2.94 7.43
C ASP A 96 13.17 -2.16 7.51
N TYR A 97 12.62 -1.75 6.37
CA TYR A 97 11.45 -0.87 6.30
C TYR A 97 10.16 -1.60 5.88
N ILE A 98 10.28 -2.82 5.32
CA ILE A 98 9.13 -3.59 4.82
C ILE A 98 8.19 -4.02 5.96
N GLY A 99 8.76 -4.44 7.10
CA GLY A 99 8.00 -4.92 8.26
C GLY A 99 7.04 -3.86 8.81
N PRO A 100 7.52 -2.65 9.14
CA PRO A 100 6.66 -1.56 9.59
C PRO A 100 5.54 -1.18 8.59
N THR A 101 5.81 -1.18 7.28
CA THR A 101 4.78 -0.88 6.27
C THR A 101 3.71 -1.98 6.24
N ILE A 102 4.11 -3.26 6.22
CA ILE A 102 3.17 -4.38 6.25
C ILE A 102 2.31 -4.32 7.52
N LEU A 103 2.94 -4.12 8.68
CA LEU A 103 2.25 -4.07 9.97
C LEU A 103 1.18 -2.97 9.98
N LEU A 104 1.53 -1.77 9.54
CA LEU A 104 0.61 -0.63 9.50
C LEU A 104 -0.55 -0.88 8.52
N GLN A 105 -0.23 -1.30 7.29
CA GLN A 105 -1.22 -1.44 6.23
C GLN A 105 -2.16 -2.63 6.45
N ALA A 106 -1.63 -3.78 6.86
CA ALA A 106 -2.41 -4.98 7.12
C ALA A 106 -3.35 -4.78 8.32
N SER A 107 -2.88 -4.12 9.38
CA SER A 107 -3.72 -3.80 10.55
C SER A 107 -4.85 -2.85 10.14
N SER A 108 -4.55 -1.82 9.35
CA SER A 108 -5.54 -0.85 8.87
C SER A 108 -6.61 -1.49 7.99
N MET A 109 -6.18 -2.36 7.06
CA MET A 109 -7.10 -3.13 6.21
C MET A 109 -7.97 -4.09 7.04
N LEU A 110 -7.38 -4.78 8.01
CA LEU A 110 -8.10 -5.71 8.87
C LEU A 110 -9.23 -5.00 9.63
N PHE A 111 -8.92 -3.89 10.30
CA PHE A 111 -9.94 -3.09 10.98
C PHE A 111 -10.97 -2.52 10.01
N ALA A 112 -10.53 -2.06 8.83
CA ALA A 112 -11.44 -1.56 7.82
C ALA A 112 -12.45 -2.63 7.38
N LEU A 113 -12.02 -3.88 7.14
CA LEU A 113 -12.92 -4.96 6.76
C LEU A 113 -13.86 -5.38 7.89
N ILE A 114 -13.34 -5.48 9.13
CA ILE A 114 -14.14 -5.80 10.32
C ILE A 114 -15.29 -4.81 10.51
N ILE A 115 -15.07 -3.52 10.20
CA ILE A 115 -16.06 -2.47 10.34
C ILE A 115 -16.93 -2.37 9.08
N ALA A 116 -16.32 -2.33 7.91
CA ALA A 116 -17.00 -2.04 6.65
C ALA A 116 -18.01 -3.12 6.26
N ILE A 117 -17.71 -4.40 6.52
CA ILE A 117 -18.61 -5.49 6.17
C ILE A 117 -19.93 -5.41 6.96
N PRO A 118 -19.95 -5.37 8.31
CA PRO A 118 -21.19 -5.19 9.06
C PRO A 118 -21.90 -3.89 8.73
N VAL A 119 -21.17 -2.77 8.65
CA VAL A 119 -21.76 -1.45 8.40
C VAL A 119 -22.42 -1.39 7.01
N GLY A 120 -21.74 -1.88 5.97
CA GLY A 120 -22.28 -1.95 4.61
C GLY A 120 -23.51 -2.86 4.50
N ILE A 121 -23.50 -4.02 5.16
CA ILE A 121 -24.67 -4.93 5.21
C ILE A 121 -25.85 -4.26 5.90
N ILE A 122 -25.64 -3.63 7.07
CA ILE A 122 -26.70 -2.99 7.85
C ILE A 122 -27.30 -1.80 7.07
N SER A 123 -26.44 -0.99 6.45
CA SER A 123 -26.86 0.14 5.59
C SER A 123 -27.68 -0.34 4.39
N ALA A 124 -27.27 -1.42 3.70
CA ALA A 124 -28.05 -2.00 2.60
C ALA A 124 -29.39 -2.58 3.06
N LYS A 125 -29.42 -3.27 4.21
CA LYS A 125 -30.67 -3.83 4.77
C LYS A 125 -31.66 -2.73 5.14
N LYS A 126 -31.18 -1.63 5.72
CA LYS A 126 -32.00 -0.48 6.14
C LYS A 126 -31.95 0.65 5.12
N ARG A 127 -32.02 0.32 3.83
CA ARG A 127 -31.98 1.29 2.73
C ARG A 127 -32.94 2.45 2.95
N TYR A 128 -32.49 3.68 2.70
CA TYR A 128 -33.21 4.95 2.93
C TYR A 128 -33.55 5.28 4.39
N SER A 129 -33.10 4.48 5.36
CA SER A 129 -33.19 4.87 6.77
C SER A 129 -32.18 5.96 7.11
N LYS A 130 -32.37 6.62 8.26
CA LYS A 130 -31.39 7.58 8.80
C LYS A 130 -29.99 6.96 8.93
N LEU A 131 -29.89 5.70 9.36
CA LEU A 131 -28.61 4.99 9.44
C LEU A 131 -27.95 4.90 8.08
N ASP A 132 -28.70 4.48 7.06
CA ASP A 132 -28.19 4.35 5.70
C ASP A 132 -27.69 5.69 5.16
N VAL A 133 -28.49 6.74 5.30
CA VAL A 133 -28.14 8.10 4.88
C VAL A 133 -26.90 8.61 5.62
N THR A 134 -26.81 8.43 6.94
CA THR A 134 -25.62 8.83 7.71
C THR A 134 -24.38 8.07 7.25
N VAL A 135 -24.45 6.74 7.16
CA VAL A 135 -23.31 5.90 6.74
C VAL A 135 -22.84 6.27 5.35
N THR A 136 -23.76 6.40 4.38
CA THR A 136 -23.41 6.76 3.01
C THR A 136 -22.85 8.18 2.92
N THR A 137 -23.47 9.15 3.58
CA THR A 137 -23.00 10.54 3.57
C THR A 137 -21.62 10.66 4.21
N THR A 138 -21.40 10.07 5.39
CA THR A 138 -20.10 10.08 6.05
C THR A 138 -19.04 9.34 5.24
N SER A 139 -19.38 8.23 4.57
CA SER A 139 -18.45 7.52 3.70
C SER A 139 -18.09 8.32 2.45
N LEU A 140 -19.05 9.01 1.84
CA LEU A 140 -18.81 9.89 0.70
C LEU A 140 -17.91 11.07 1.10
N LEU A 141 -18.23 11.75 2.20
CA LEU A 141 -17.39 12.82 2.73
C LEU A 141 -15.98 12.31 3.07
N GLY A 142 -15.89 11.16 3.73
CA GLY A 142 -14.61 10.55 4.08
C GLY A 142 -13.75 10.22 2.87
N THR A 143 -14.36 9.82 1.75
CA THR A 143 -13.65 9.55 0.48
C THR A 143 -13.07 10.83 -0.14
N CYS A 144 -13.69 11.99 0.12
CA CYS A 144 -13.21 13.29 -0.38
C CYS A 144 -12.08 13.90 0.46
N ILE A 145 -11.89 13.46 1.70
CA ILE A 145 -10.86 14.02 2.60
C ILE A 145 -9.50 13.39 2.26
N PRO A 146 -8.47 14.19 1.94
CA PRO A 146 -7.13 13.65 1.74
C PRO A 146 -6.58 12.99 3.01
N VAL A 147 -6.04 11.77 2.89
CA VAL A 147 -5.56 10.97 4.03
C VAL A 147 -4.50 11.71 4.85
N PHE A 148 -3.58 12.41 4.19
CA PHE A 148 -2.53 13.18 4.87
C PHE A 148 -3.10 14.31 5.73
N TYR A 149 -4.15 14.98 5.24
CA TYR A 149 -4.80 16.09 5.95
C TYR A 149 -5.51 15.57 7.21
N MET A 150 -6.24 14.47 7.06
CA MET A 150 -6.84 13.77 8.20
C MET A 150 -5.77 13.31 9.21
N GLY A 151 -4.63 12.83 8.72
CA GLY A 151 -3.48 12.48 9.56
C GLY A 151 -2.95 13.67 10.37
N ILE A 152 -2.73 14.82 9.72
CA ILE A 152 -2.27 16.04 10.40
C ILE A 152 -3.28 16.52 11.45
N ILE A 153 -4.57 16.54 11.13
CA ILE A 153 -5.61 16.90 12.12
C ILE A 153 -5.60 15.94 13.31
N ALA A 154 -5.50 14.63 13.04
CA ALA A 154 -5.49 13.63 14.10
C ALA A 154 -4.25 13.79 15.01
N ILE A 155 -3.08 14.09 14.45
CA ILE A 155 -1.87 14.43 15.21
C ILE A 155 -2.10 15.68 16.07
N LEU A 156 -2.67 16.75 15.50
CA LEU A 156 -2.92 17.99 16.24
C LEU A 156 -3.85 17.77 17.43
N ILE A 157 -4.96 17.07 17.21
CA ILE A 157 -5.97 16.83 18.26
C ILE A 157 -5.44 15.85 19.30
N PHE A 158 -5.11 14.63 18.87
CA PHE A 158 -4.83 13.51 19.77
C PHE A 158 -3.39 13.47 20.26
N GLY A 159 -2.45 14.01 19.48
CA GLY A 159 -1.04 14.07 19.84
C GLY A 159 -0.65 15.37 20.53
N TYR A 160 -1.01 16.53 19.96
CA TYR A 160 -0.56 17.83 20.49
C TYR A 160 -1.49 18.40 21.56
N PHE A 161 -2.78 18.58 21.28
CA PHE A 161 -3.71 19.22 22.22
C PHE A 161 -4.10 18.33 23.40
N LEU A 162 -4.44 17.06 23.12
CA LEU A 162 -4.87 16.12 24.15
C LEU A 162 -3.71 15.35 24.79
N GLY A 163 -2.60 15.18 24.07
CA GLY A 163 -1.44 14.41 24.55
C GLY A 163 -1.72 12.92 24.80
N TRP A 164 -2.74 12.36 24.16
CA TRP A 164 -3.17 10.96 24.39
C TRP A 164 -2.27 9.95 23.69
N PHE A 165 -1.73 10.30 22.52
CA PHE A 165 -0.95 9.40 21.68
C PHE A 165 0.29 10.10 21.12
N PRO A 166 1.33 9.33 20.74
CA PRO A 166 2.51 9.90 20.11
C PRO A 166 2.18 10.54 18.75
N ALA A 167 2.83 11.65 18.42
CA ALA A 167 2.65 12.36 17.15
C ALA A 167 3.28 11.62 15.95
N GLY A 168 4.22 10.70 16.19
CA GLY A 168 4.86 9.93 15.13
C GLY A 168 5.97 9.00 15.62
N GLY A 169 6.60 8.30 14.68
CA GLY A 169 7.61 7.27 14.93
C GLY A 169 7.00 5.89 15.24
N LEU A 170 7.84 4.87 15.23
CA LEU A 170 7.46 3.47 15.55
C LEU A 170 7.52 3.17 17.05
N ILE A 171 8.48 3.79 17.74
CA ILE A 171 8.74 3.63 19.17
C ILE A 171 9.17 4.98 19.76
N THR A 172 8.95 5.13 21.06
CA THR A 172 9.49 6.23 21.85
C THR A 172 11.01 6.11 21.87
N GLN A 173 11.72 7.20 21.54
CA GLN A 173 13.17 7.23 21.68
C GLN A 173 13.52 7.18 23.18
N ILE A 174 14.02 6.04 23.63
CA ILE A 174 14.46 5.83 25.00
C ILE A 174 15.69 6.71 25.25
N SER A 175 15.55 7.71 26.12
CA SER A 175 16.71 8.27 26.82
C SER A 175 17.10 7.31 27.94
N GLU A 176 18.38 7.23 28.31
CA GLU A 176 18.89 6.39 29.42
C GLU A 176 18.09 6.55 30.74
N THR A 177 17.33 7.64 30.88
CA THR A 177 16.51 7.98 32.05
C THR A 177 15.01 7.69 31.93
N ARG A 178 14.46 7.38 30.74
CA ARG A 178 13.02 7.14 30.55
C ARG A 178 12.78 5.81 29.85
N GLY A 179 12.39 4.79 30.62
CA GLY A 179 11.86 3.54 30.07
C GLY A 179 10.58 3.75 29.24
N TYR A 180 10.12 2.70 28.56
CA TYR A 180 8.87 2.75 27.78
C TYR A 180 7.69 3.18 28.65
N PHE A 181 6.83 4.07 28.13
CA PHE A 181 5.63 4.54 28.85
C PHE A 181 4.73 3.40 29.30
N LEU A 182 4.62 2.35 28.47
CA LEU A 182 3.81 1.15 28.74
C LEU A 182 4.63 -0.07 29.20
N GLY A 183 5.89 0.14 29.61
CA GLY A 183 6.75 -0.89 30.18
C GLY A 183 7.30 -1.94 29.19
N ASN A 184 6.75 -2.07 27.97
CA ASN A 184 7.22 -2.99 26.94
C ASN A 184 7.19 -2.32 25.55
N GLN A 185 8.22 -2.59 24.75
CA GLN A 185 8.35 -2.18 23.34
C GLN A 185 7.11 -2.52 22.49
N THR A 186 6.47 -3.68 22.71
CA THR A 186 5.29 -4.08 21.91
C THR A 186 4.10 -3.16 22.16
N MET A 187 3.86 -2.81 23.43
CA MET A 187 2.77 -1.90 23.80
C MET A 187 3.04 -0.48 23.30
N ASP A 188 4.30 -0.06 23.35
CA ASP A 188 4.74 1.21 22.79
C ASP A 188 4.47 1.28 21.27
N ILE A 189 4.83 0.23 20.52
CA ILE A 189 4.49 0.13 19.08
C ILE A 189 2.99 0.27 18.85
N LEU A 190 2.14 -0.44 19.60
CA LEU A 190 0.68 -0.34 19.45
C LEU A 190 0.16 1.07 19.75
N TRP A 191 0.74 1.74 20.75
CA TRP A 191 0.39 3.11 21.10
C TRP A 191 0.76 4.09 19.98
N HIS A 192 1.96 3.98 19.43
CA HIS A 192 2.42 4.72 18.25
C HIS A 192 1.61 4.41 16.98
N MET A 193 1.12 3.17 16.83
CA MET A 193 0.31 2.75 15.69
C MET A 193 -1.12 3.28 15.72
N THR A 194 -1.64 3.71 16.86
CA THR A 194 -3.08 3.93 17.03
C THR A 194 -3.60 5.01 16.09
N ILE A 195 -2.98 6.20 16.06
CA ILE A 195 -3.42 7.28 15.16
C ILE A 195 -3.20 6.91 13.68
N PRO A 196 -1.99 6.50 13.23
CA PRO A 196 -1.77 6.12 11.83
C PRO A 196 -2.75 5.05 11.34
N THR A 197 -2.98 4.02 12.16
CA THR A 197 -3.89 2.90 11.82
C THR A 197 -5.33 3.38 11.78
N ALA A 198 -5.79 4.20 12.71
CA ALA A 198 -7.15 4.74 12.69
C ALA A 198 -7.42 5.61 11.45
N VAL A 199 -6.44 6.44 11.07
CA VAL A 199 -6.52 7.31 9.89
C VAL A 199 -6.58 6.47 8.61
N LEU A 200 -5.68 5.49 8.45
CA LEU A 200 -5.71 4.60 7.29
C LEU A 200 -6.98 3.74 7.27
N THR A 201 -7.40 3.21 8.42
CA THR A 201 -8.64 2.45 8.56
C THR A 201 -9.82 3.26 8.04
N PHE A 202 -9.95 4.53 8.45
CA PHE A 202 -11.02 5.41 7.98
C PHE A 202 -10.96 5.65 6.46
N ALA A 203 -9.78 5.89 5.91
CA ALA A 203 -9.60 6.09 4.48
C ALA A 203 -9.96 4.84 3.66
N ILE A 204 -9.62 3.65 4.15
CA ILE A 204 -9.88 2.36 3.51
C ILE A 204 -11.36 1.98 3.64
N LEU A 205 -11.96 2.17 4.82
CA LEU A 205 -13.32 1.68 5.10
C LEU A 205 -14.38 2.43 4.30
N ALA A 206 -14.20 3.73 4.06
CA ALA A 206 -15.17 4.59 3.37
C ALA A 206 -15.60 4.06 1.98
N PRO A 207 -14.68 3.79 1.03
CA PRO A 207 -15.06 3.21 -0.27
C PRO A 207 -15.57 1.77 -0.15
N ILE A 208 -15.04 0.96 0.77
CA ILE A 208 -15.47 -0.44 0.95
C ILE A 208 -16.92 -0.52 1.44
N VAL A 209 -17.32 0.33 2.39
CA VAL A 209 -18.70 0.39 2.89
C VAL A 209 -19.67 0.67 1.74
N LEU A 210 -19.35 1.65 0.89
CA LEU A 210 -20.18 2.01 -0.26
C LEU A 210 -20.26 0.87 -1.28
N LEU A 211 -19.14 0.21 -1.56
CA LEU A 211 -19.07 -0.93 -2.46
C LEU A 211 -19.91 -2.13 -1.97
N ILE A 212 -19.76 -2.50 -0.69
CA ILE A 212 -20.53 -3.57 -0.06
C ILE A 212 -22.01 -3.23 -0.11
N ARG A 213 -22.36 -2.00 0.25
CA ARG A 213 -23.75 -1.55 0.24
C ARG A 213 -24.35 -1.63 -1.15
N SER A 214 -23.68 -1.11 -2.18
CA SER A 214 -24.18 -1.15 -3.56
C SER A 214 -24.38 -2.58 -4.04
N SER A 215 -23.36 -3.42 -3.85
CA SER A 215 -23.37 -4.83 -4.25
C SER A 215 -24.48 -5.61 -3.54
N MET A 216 -24.69 -5.37 -2.23
CA MET A 216 -25.78 -5.97 -1.47
C MET A 216 -27.15 -5.55 -2.03
N LEU A 217 -27.34 -4.27 -2.37
CA LEU A 217 -28.61 -3.78 -2.92
C LEU A 217 -28.93 -4.36 -4.30
N GLU A 218 -27.92 -4.59 -5.14
CA GLU A 218 -28.07 -5.25 -6.43
C GLU A 218 -28.41 -6.73 -6.26
N VAL A 219 -27.68 -7.42 -5.39
CA VAL A 219 -27.89 -8.85 -5.14
C VAL A 219 -29.26 -9.12 -4.51
N LEU A 220 -29.70 -8.29 -3.56
CA LEU A 220 -31.00 -8.46 -2.90
C LEU A 220 -32.22 -8.32 -3.85
N LYS A 221 -32.02 -7.80 -5.07
CA LYS A 221 -33.05 -7.69 -6.12
C LYS A 221 -33.11 -8.91 -7.05
N GLN A 222 -32.20 -9.86 -6.91
CA GLN A 222 -32.10 -11.01 -7.81
C GLN A 222 -33.19 -12.06 -7.54
N ASP A 223 -33.67 -12.74 -8.59
CA ASP A 223 -34.78 -13.70 -8.50
C ASP A 223 -34.49 -14.89 -7.56
N TYR A 224 -33.23 -15.35 -7.51
CA TYR A 224 -32.85 -16.44 -6.61
C TYR A 224 -32.96 -16.04 -5.12
N ILE A 225 -32.87 -14.74 -4.80
CA ILE A 225 -33.12 -14.22 -3.44
C ILE A 225 -34.61 -14.23 -3.13
N LEU A 226 -35.46 -13.87 -4.10
CA LEU A 226 -36.91 -13.97 -3.96
C LEU A 226 -37.33 -15.43 -3.76
N ALA A 227 -36.80 -16.36 -4.56
CA ALA A 227 -37.05 -17.79 -4.43
C ALA A 227 -36.60 -18.33 -3.06
N ALA A 228 -35.44 -17.90 -2.57
CA ALA A 228 -34.95 -18.26 -1.23
C ALA A 228 -35.91 -17.80 -0.12
N ARG A 229 -36.44 -16.57 -0.21
CA ARG A 229 -37.46 -16.06 0.73
C ARG A 229 -38.78 -16.82 0.63
N ALA A 230 -39.25 -17.08 -0.60
CA ALA A 230 -40.49 -17.83 -0.84
C ALA A 230 -40.41 -19.28 -0.33
N SER A 231 -39.21 -19.86 -0.28
CA SER A 231 -38.94 -21.18 0.29
C SER A 231 -38.94 -21.21 1.82
N GLY A 232 -39.25 -20.10 2.49
CA GLY A 232 -39.33 -20.01 3.96
C GLY A 232 -38.01 -19.88 4.69
N LEU A 233 -36.89 -19.61 3.98
CA LEU A 233 -35.60 -19.39 4.63
C LEU A 233 -35.63 -18.10 5.47
N SER A 234 -35.00 -18.15 6.65
CA SER A 234 -34.93 -16.97 7.52
C SER A 234 -34.13 -15.84 6.86
N GLU A 235 -34.50 -14.58 7.14
CA GLU A 235 -33.84 -13.41 6.53
C GLU A 235 -32.33 -13.38 6.84
N ARG A 236 -31.90 -13.94 7.99
CA ARG A 236 -30.46 -14.09 8.31
C ARG A 236 -29.76 -15.04 7.35
N VAL A 237 -30.38 -16.16 6.99
CA VAL A 237 -29.83 -17.10 6.01
C VAL A 237 -29.81 -16.47 4.62
N VAL A 238 -30.89 -15.82 4.21
CA VAL A 238 -30.95 -15.12 2.91
C VAL A 238 -29.84 -14.07 2.79
N ILE A 239 -29.65 -13.23 3.81
CA ILE A 239 -28.63 -12.17 3.80
C ILE A 239 -27.21 -12.76 3.83
N TYR A 240 -26.84 -13.54 4.84
CA TYR A 240 -25.44 -13.92 5.06
C TYR A 240 -24.98 -15.09 4.19
N LYS A 241 -25.88 -16.01 3.82
CA LYS A 241 -25.53 -17.19 3.03
C LYS A 241 -25.71 -16.98 1.52
N HIS A 242 -26.79 -16.31 1.10
CA HIS A 242 -27.15 -16.19 -0.31
C HIS A 242 -26.80 -14.83 -0.92
N ALA A 243 -27.03 -13.73 -0.21
CA ALA A 243 -26.75 -12.39 -0.74
C ALA A 243 -25.28 -12.00 -0.56
N LEU A 244 -24.76 -12.10 0.67
CA LEU A 244 -23.41 -11.61 1.01
C LEU A 244 -22.31 -12.27 0.20
N ARG A 245 -22.40 -13.59 -0.04
CA ARG A 245 -21.40 -14.33 -0.82
C ARG A 245 -21.18 -13.73 -2.20
N ASN A 246 -22.26 -13.34 -2.89
CA ASN A 246 -22.19 -12.75 -4.22
C ASN A 246 -21.92 -11.24 -4.18
N ALA A 247 -22.35 -10.56 -3.12
CA ALA A 247 -22.06 -9.14 -2.92
C ALA A 247 -20.59 -8.86 -2.57
N LEU A 248 -19.84 -9.85 -2.07
CA LEU A 248 -18.42 -9.69 -1.70
C LEU A 248 -17.45 -9.92 -2.88
N ILE A 249 -17.91 -10.35 -4.05
CA ILE A 249 -17.02 -10.58 -5.21
C ILE A 249 -16.24 -9.30 -5.58
N PRO A 250 -16.89 -8.13 -5.70
CA PRO A 250 -16.18 -6.87 -5.97
C PRO A 250 -15.27 -6.46 -4.80
N VAL A 251 -15.60 -6.84 -3.57
CA VAL A 251 -14.80 -6.52 -2.38
C VAL A 251 -13.50 -7.31 -2.37
N VAL A 252 -13.55 -8.60 -2.73
CA VAL A 252 -12.36 -9.45 -2.88
C VAL A 252 -11.40 -8.85 -3.91
N THR A 253 -11.95 -8.34 -5.02
CA THR A 253 -11.18 -7.61 -6.06
C THR A 253 -10.43 -6.43 -5.44
N TRP A 254 -11.17 -5.59 -4.73
CA TRP A 254 -10.66 -4.36 -4.17
C TRP A 254 -9.58 -4.65 -3.12
N VAL A 255 -9.81 -5.64 -2.27
CA VAL A 255 -8.84 -6.13 -1.28
C VAL A 255 -7.58 -6.69 -1.96
N GLY A 256 -7.72 -7.46 -3.03
CA GLY A 256 -6.60 -8.00 -3.81
C GLY A 256 -5.72 -6.89 -4.39
N ILE A 257 -6.34 -5.89 -5.03
CA ILE A 257 -5.64 -4.71 -5.56
C ILE A 257 -4.93 -3.94 -4.45
N TYR A 258 -5.61 -3.73 -3.32
CA TYR A 258 -5.02 -3.04 -2.17
C TYR A 258 -3.79 -3.77 -1.64
N PHE A 259 -3.88 -5.09 -1.44
CA PHE A 259 -2.74 -5.88 -1.00
C PHE A 259 -1.62 -5.87 -2.04
N GLY A 260 -1.94 -5.90 -3.33
CA GLY A 260 -0.95 -5.77 -4.39
C GLY A 260 -0.18 -4.46 -4.35
N GLY A 261 -0.85 -3.36 -4.03
CA GLY A 261 -0.24 -2.04 -3.85
C GLY A 261 0.28 -1.77 -2.43
N MET A 262 0.19 -2.74 -1.50
CA MET A 262 0.36 -2.45 -0.07
C MET A 262 1.76 -1.93 0.28
N LEU A 263 2.79 -2.48 -0.38
CA LEU A 263 4.18 -2.03 -0.21
C LEU A 263 4.52 -0.75 -0.98
N ALA A 264 3.69 -0.32 -1.94
CA ALA A 264 3.73 1.07 -2.38
C ALA A 264 3.46 2.02 -1.21
N GLY A 265 2.89 1.47 -0.12
CA GLY A 265 2.70 2.13 1.14
C GLY A 265 1.64 3.21 1.01
N ALA A 266 1.60 4.07 2.01
CA ALA A 266 1.06 5.40 1.87
C ALA A 266 2.24 6.36 2.09
N PRO A 267 3.06 6.64 1.07
CA PRO A 267 4.32 7.37 1.23
C PRO A 267 4.14 8.70 1.97
N ILE A 268 3.02 9.37 1.67
CA ILE A 268 2.63 10.60 2.32
C ILE A 268 2.22 10.33 3.78
N THR A 269 1.39 9.34 4.07
CA THR A 269 0.97 9.00 5.44
C THR A 269 2.15 8.59 6.31
N GLU A 270 3.03 7.71 5.82
CA GLU A 270 4.23 7.31 6.56
C GLU A 270 5.17 8.50 6.80
N THR A 271 5.25 9.43 5.86
CA THR A 271 6.01 10.68 6.04
C THR A 271 5.38 11.57 7.10
N VAL A 272 4.06 11.78 7.07
CA VAL A 272 3.30 12.59 8.04
C VAL A 272 3.48 12.07 9.46
N PHE A 273 3.38 10.75 9.64
CA PHE A 273 3.55 10.12 10.96
C PHE A 273 5.00 9.78 11.30
N ASN A 274 5.99 10.17 10.48
CA ASN A 274 7.38 9.74 10.64
C ASN A 274 7.56 8.21 10.82
N TRP A 275 6.65 7.43 10.25
CA TRP A 275 6.65 5.98 10.31
C TRP A 275 7.83 5.44 9.49
N PRO A 276 8.68 4.55 10.03
CA PRO A 276 9.85 4.03 9.33
C PRO A 276 9.46 2.94 8.33
N GLY A 277 8.65 3.29 7.33
CA GLY A 277 8.18 2.38 6.28
C GLY A 277 8.82 2.63 4.90
N VAL A 278 8.55 1.70 3.98
CA VAL A 278 9.06 1.69 2.60
C VAL A 278 8.58 2.92 1.82
N GLY A 279 7.36 3.39 2.07
CA GLY A 279 6.83 4.59 1.42
C GLY A 279 7.61 5.85 1.83
N ARG A 280 7.93 5.99 3.12
CA ARG A 280 8.80 7.08 3.59
C ARG A 280 10.22 6.96 3.01
N LEU A 281 10.77 5.74 2.94
CA LEU A 281 12.07 5.48 2.29
C LEU A 281 12.05 5.89 0.80
N PHE A 282 10.96 5.59 0.09
CA PHE A 282 10.78 5.98 -1.31
C PHE A 282 10.76 7.50 -1.51
N VAL A 283 10.05 8.24 -0.64
CA VAL A 283 10.04 9.72 -0.67
C VAL A 283 11.44 10.27 -0.42
N GLN A 284 12.17 9.72 0.57
CA GLN A 284 13.55 10.14 0.86
C GLN A 284 14.48 9.88 -0.33
N ALA A 285 14.39 8.70 -0.95
CA ALA A 285 15.17 8.34 -2.12
C ALA A 285 14.86 9.27 -3.31
N THR A 286 13.57 9.56 -3.54
CA THR A 286 13.13 10.49 -4.60
C THR A 286 13.71 11.88 -4.41
N ASN A 287 13.62 12.44 -3.20
CA ASN A 287 14.15 13.76 -2.89
C ASN A 287 15.68 13.86 -3.00
N ARG A 288 16.39 12.73 -2.91
CA ARG A 288 17.86 12.64 -3.01
C ARG A 288 18.34 12.08 -4.36
N LEU A 289 17.44 11.84 -5.30
CA LEU A 289 17.70 11.16 -6.57
C LEU A 289 18.49 9.85 -6.40
N ASP A 290 18.16 9.06 -5.37
CA ASP A 290 18.79 7.77 -5.12
C ASP A 290 18.17 6.69 -6.04
N PHE A 291 18.68 6.61 -7.27
CA PHE A 291 18.11 5.76 -8.32
C PHE A 291 18.05 4.27 -7.96
N PRO A 292 19.09 3.65 -7.38
CA PRO A 292 19.04 2.24 -7.00
C PRO A 292 17.92 1.95 -5.99
N VAL A 293 17.72 2.81 -5.00
CA VAL A 293 16.66 2.64 -4.00
C VAL A 293 15.28 2.80 -4.65
N ILE A 294 15.07 3.82 -5.49
CA ILE A 294 13.79 4.03 -6.21
C ILE A 294 13.47 2.80 -7.09
N MET A 295 14.45 2.33 -7.85
CA MET A 295 14.30 1.16 -8.73
C MET A 295 14.05 -0.12 -7.93
N GLY A 296 14.80 -0.35 -6.85
CA GLY A 296 14.64 -1.54 -6.00
C GLY A 296 13.29 -1.60 -5.30
N ILE A 297 12.82 -0.48 -4.75
CA ILE A 297 11.47 -0.39 -4.17
C ILE A 297 10.41 -0.65 -5.24
N THR A 298 10.56 -0.06 -6.43
CA THR A 298 9.64 -0.27 -7.56
C THR A 298 9.57 -1.73 -7.97
N VAL A 299 10.70 -2.43 -8.07
CA VAL A 299 10.75 -3.87 -8.37
C VAL A 299 9.93 -4.66 -7.37
N ILE A 300 10.16 -4.45 -6.07
CA ILE A 300 9.50 -5.20 -5.00
C ILE A 300 7.99 -4.93 -4.99
N ILE A 301 7.58 -3.67 -5.12
CA ILE A 301 6.17 -3.29 -5.24
C ILE A 301 5.56 -3.97 -6.46
N THR A 302 6.22 -3.92 -7.61
CA THR A 302 5.69 -4.49 -8.85
C THR A 302 5.51 -5.99 -8.70
N ILE A 303 6.53 -6.72 -8.22
CA ILE A 303 6.43 -8.18 -7.99
C ILE A 303 5.26 -8.48 -7.04
N MET A 304 5.13 -7.73 -5.95
CA MET A 304 4.04 -7.89 -5.00
C MET A 304 2.67 -7.64 -5.66
N THR A 305 2.52 -6.56 -6.44
CA THR A 305 1.29 -6.22 -7.15
C THR A 305 0.89 -7.33 -8.13
N LEU A 306 1.84 -7.82 -8.92
CA LEU A 306 1.61 -8.89 -9.87
C LEU A 306 1.24 -10.21 -9.17
N PHE A 307 1.87 -10.49 -8.03
CA PHE A 307 1.58 -11.66 -7.20
C PHE A 307 0.15 -11.63 -6.62
N PHE A 308 -0.26 -10.51 -5.99
CA PHE A 308 -1.61 -10.41 -5.44
C PHE A 308 -2.68 -10.32 -6.52
N ASN A 309 -2.41 -9.67 -7.65
CA ASN A 309 -3.33 -9.71 -8.80
C ASN A 309 -3.60 -11.16 -9.21
N LEU A 310 -2.53 -11.98 -9.38
CA LEU A 310 -2.67 -13.40 -9.69
C LEU A 310 -3.50 -14.15 -8.64
N ILE A 311 -3.32 -13.86 -7.34
CA ILE A 311 -4.15 -14.44 -6.27
C ILE A 311 -5.62 -14.06 -6.44
N THR A 312 -5.94 -12.77 -6.64
CA THR A 312 -7.35 -12.36 -6.80
C THR A 312 -7.95 -12.95 -8.07
N ASP A 313 -7.18 -13.05 -9.16
CA ASP A 313 -7.62 -13.68 -10.41
C ASP A 313 -7.92 -15.17 -10.26
N LEU A 314 -7.10 -15.89 -9.48
CA LEU A 314 -7.35 -17.29 -9.12
C LEU A 314 -8.58 -17.40 -8.23
N THR A 315 -8.75 -16.46 -7.30
CA THR A 315 -9.89 -16.42 -6.38
C THR A 315 -11.22 -16.25 -7.13
N TYR A 316 -11.26 -15.49 -8.22
CA TYR A 316 -12.44 -15.43 -9.07
C TYR A 316 -12.83 -16.79 -9.65
N GLY A 317 -11.86 -17.56 -10.14
CA GLY A 317 -12.14 -18.90 -10.68
C GLY A 317 -12.73 -19.86 -9.64
N TYR A 318 -12.46 -19.63 -8.35
CA TYR A 318 -13.06 -20.38 -7.25
C TYR A 318 -14.42 -19.83 -6.80
N ILE A 319 -14.61 -18.51 -6.82
CA ILE A 319 -15.83 -17.85 -6.36
C ILE A 319 -16.93 -17.91 -7.42
N ASP A 320 -16.59 -17.72 -8.69
CA ASP A 320 -17.50 -17.86 -9.84
C ASP A 320 -16.88 -18.79 -10.91
N PRO A 321 -17.28 -20.07 -10.95
CA PRO A 321 -16.74 -21.05 -11.90
C PRO A 321 -17.09 -20.73 -13.36
N ARG A 322 -17.98 -19.77 -13.64
CA ARG A 322 -18.34 -19.35 -15.02
C ARG A 322 -17.19 -18.63 -15.73
N ILE A 323 -16.22 -18.10 -14.98
CA ILE A 323 -15.07 -17.34 -15.50
C ILE A 323 -13.98 -18.31 -16.03
N SER A 324 -14.09 -19.61 -15.76
CA SER A 324 -13.07 -20.62 -16.10
C SER A 324 -12.97 -21.01 -17.60
N VAL A 325 -13.77 -20.39 -18.48
CA VAL A 325 -13.98 -20.82 -19.87
C VAL A 325 -13.33 -19.90 -20.94
N GLU A 326 -12.64 -18.82 -20.54
CA GLU A 326 -11.83 -17.97 -21.45
C GLU A 326 -10.30 -18.11 -21.24
#